data_AF-V4PYJ6-F1
#
_entry.id   AF-V4PYJ6-F1
#
_cell.length_a   1.000
_cell.length_b   1.000
_cell.length_c   1.000
_cell.angle_alpha   90.00
_cell.angle_beta   90.00
_cell.angle_gamma   90.00
#
_symmetry.space_group_name_H-M   'P 1'
#
loop_
_entity.id
_entity.type
_entity.pdbx_description
1 polymer ?
#
loop_
_entity_poly.entity_id
_entity_poly.type
_entity_poly.pdbx_seq_one_letter_code
_entity_poly.pdbx_strand_id
1 'polypeptide(L)' 'MLSRRIDDLEPELTRHGYDVRTLCDQFDAEAVEICQLMRGNLNPQRTNELIDEMRAAGLPR' A
#
# COMPACT_ATOMS: atom_id res chain seq x y z
N MET A 1 1.61 -16.83 5.02
CA MET A 1 1.99 -16.45 3.63
C MET A 1 1.31 -15.12 3.31
N LEU A 2 1.95 -14.00 3.62
CA LEU A 2 1.47 -12.65 3.31
C LEU A 2 2.29 -12.01 2.16
N SER A 3 3.50 -12.50 1.89
CA SER A 3 4.40 -11.91 0.88
C SER A 3 3.85 -11.91 -0.54
N ARG A 4 3.22 -13.00 -1.02
CA ARG A 4 2.77 -13.09 -2.42
C ARG A 4 1.66 -12.10 -2.81
N ARG A 5 0.82 -11.67 -1.87
CA ARG A 5 -0.25 -10.70 -2.17
C ARG A 5 0.29 -9.28 -2.31
N ILE A 6 1.44 -9.01 -1.72
CA ILE A 6 2.05 -7.69 -1.72
C ILE A 6 3.00 -7.55 -2.93
N ASP A 7 3.72 -8.61 -3.30
CA ASP A 7 4.51 -8.65 -4.55
C ASP A 7 3.67 -8.38 -5.82
N ASP A 8 2.40 -8.82 -5.86
CA ASP A 8 1.46 -8.53 -6.97
C ASP A 8 0.83 -7.13 -6.87
N LEU A 9 0.93 -6.46 -5.72
CA LEU A 9 0.32 -5.16 -5.49
C LEU A 9 1.11 -4.02 -6.15
N GLU A 10 2.44 -4.10 -6.21
CA GLU A 10 3.28 -3.14 -6.96
C GLU A 10 2.90 -3.03 -8.45
N PRO A 11 2.83 -4.15 -9.22
CA PRO A 11 2.45 -4.08 -10.61
C PRO A 11 0.99 -3.70 -10.81
N GLU A 12 0.06 -4.06 -9.91
CA GLU A 12 -1.33 -3.61 -10.01
C GLU A 12 -1.47 -2.10 -9.76
N LEU A 13 -0.89 -1.56 -8.69
CA LEU A 13 -0.95 -0.13 -8.39
C LEU A 13 -0.29 0.69 -9.51
N THR A 14 0.90 0.28 -9.96
CA THR A 14 1.58 0.91 -11.10
C THR A 14 0.72 0.83 -12.38
N ARG A 15 0.05 -0.29 -12.63
CA ARG A 15 -0.80 -0.49 -13.81
C ARG A 15 -2.11 0.28 -13.75
N HIS A 16 -2.62 0.59 -12.56
CA HIS A 16 -3.78 1.45 -12.34
C HIS A 16 -3.42 2.94 -12.24
N GLY A 17 -2.14 3.30 -12.30
CA GLY A 17 -1.67 4.68 -12.16
C GLY A 17 -1.61 5.19 -10.72
N TYR A 18 -1.73 4.28 -9.74
CA TYR A 18 -1.44 4.59 -8.34
C TYR A 18 0.07 4.56 -8.13
N ASP A 19 0.70 5.71 -8.36
CA ASP A 19 2.08 5.97 -7.97
C ASP A 19 2.22 5.98 -6.44
N VAL A 20 3.41 5.62 -5.95
CA VAL A 20 3.79 5.76 -4.53
C VAL A 20 3.48 7.16 -4.01
N ARG A 21 3.75 8.20 -4.81
CA ARG A 21 3.46 9.60 -4.46
C ARG A 21 1.97 9.86 -4.23
N THR A 22 1.10 9.30 -5.07
CA THR A 22 -0.36 9.45 -4.93
C THR A 22 -0.85 8.74 -3.68
N LEU A 23 -0.30 7.56 -3.37
CA LEU A 23 -0.63 6.84 -2.13
C LEU A 23 -0.11 7.59 -0.90
N CYS A 24 1.09 8.17 -0.97
CA CYS A 24 1.63 9.03 0.08
C CYS A 24 0.75 10.26 0.34
N ASP A 25 0.29 10.92 -0.71
CA ASP A 25 -0.56 12.11 -0.63
C ASP A 25 -1.98 11.76 -0.15
N GLN A 26 -2.51 10.60 -0.55
CA GLN A 26 -3.86 10.15 -0.20
C GLN A 26 -3.97 9.57 1.21
N PHE A 27 -2.92 8.90 1.69
CA PHE A 27 -2.89 8.22 2.99
C PHE A 27 -1.97 8.89 4.00
N ASP A 28 -1.51 10.12 3.71
CA ASP A 28 -0.55 10.89 4.53
C ASP A 28 0.63 10.01 5.02
N ALA A 29 1.16 9.20 4.10
CA ALA A 29 2.16 8.17 4.38
C ALA A 29 3.48 8.52 3.71
N GLU A 30 4.60 8.15 4.32
CA GLU A 30 5.89 8.38 3.66
C GLU A 30 6.13 7.38 2.52
N ALA A 31 6.89 7.80 1.50
CA ALA A 31 7.26 6.91 0.38
C ALA A 31 8.02 5.66 0.88
N VAL A 32 8.78 5.81 1.96
CA VAL A 32 9.45 4.69 2.62
C VAL A 32 8.45 3.73 3.26
N GLU A 33 7.34 4.22 3.82
CA GLU A 33 6.29 3.38 4.41
C GLU A 33 5.56 2.59 3.33
N ILE A 34 5.18 3.23 2.21
CA ILE A 34 4.55 2.57 1.08
C ILE A 34 5.49 1.53 0.44
N CYS A 35 6.77 1.87 0.24
CA CYS A 35 7.76 0.91 -0.25
C CYS A 35 7.97 -0.26 0.72
N GLN A 36 7.90 -0.03 2.03
CA GLN A 36 7.97 -1.11 3.03
C GLN A 36 6.68 -1.93 3.08
N LEU A 37 5.51 -1.31 2.89
CA LEU A 37 4.23 -2.00 2.78
C LEU A 37 4.28 -2.96 1.60
N MET A 38 4.72 -2.46 0.43
CA MET A 38 4.93 -3.20 -0.82
C MET A 38 5.97 -4.32 -0.73
N ARG A 39 6.94 -4.21 0.19
CA ARG A 39 7.92 -5.27 0.46
C ARG A 39 7.48 -6.23 1.58
N GLY A 40 6.35 -5.96 2.22
CA GLY A 40 5.90 -6.69 3.42
C GLY A 40 6.82 -6.52 4.62
N ASN A 41 7.62 -5.46 4.65
CA ASN A 41 8.57 -5.13 5.72
C ASN A 41 8.08 -3.96 6.60
N LEU A 42 6.91 -3.41 6.31
CA LEU A 42 6.31 -2.37 7.14
C LEU A 42 5.84 -2.93 8.48
N ASN A 43 5.88 -2.09 9.52
CA ASN A 43 5.34 -2.45 10.81
C ASN A 43 3.89 -2.94 10.69
N PRO A 44 3.51 -4.03 11.39
CA PRO A 44 2.18 -4.62 11.28
C PRO A 44 1.07 -3.68 11.75
N GLN A 45 1.34 -2.79 12.71
CA GLN A 45 0.40 -1.76 13.14
C GLN A 45 0.12 -0.77 12.00
N ARG A 46 1.17 -0.22 11.41
CA ARG A 46 1.07 0.74 10.30
C ARG A 46 0.48 0.13 9.03
N THR A 47 0.79 -1.13 8.78
CA THR A 47 0.19 -1.93 7.69
C THR A 47 -1.32 -2.04 7.86
N ASN A 48 -1.81 -2.30 9.07
CA ASN A 48 -3.25 -2.39 9.32
C ASN A 48 -3.92 -1.02 9.17
N GLU A 49 -3.31 0.07 9.64
CA GLU A 49 -3.82 1.43 9.44
C GLU A 49 -3.97 1.76 7.94
N LEU A 50 -2.90 1.60 7.16
CA LEU A 50 -2.91 1.84 5.72
C LEU A 50 -3.93 0.97 4.98
N ILE A 51 -4.05 -0.32 5.33
CA ILE A 51 -5.04 -1.21 4.72
C ILE A 51 -6.47 -0.80 5.08
N ASP A 52 -6.71 -0.33 6.31
CA ASP A 52 -8.03 0.13 6.75
C ASP A 52 -8.42 1.43 6.05
N GLU A 53 -7.47 2.37 5.90
CA GLU A 53 -7.66 3.59 5.13
C GLU A 53 -7.88 3.31 3.64
N MET A 54 -7.10 2.40 3.04
CA MET A 54 -7.28 1.96 1.65
C MET A 54 -8.66 1.32 1.43
N ARG A 55 -9.15 0.57 2.42
CA ARG A 55 -10.50 0.01 2.41
C ARG A 55 -11.55 1.10 2.55
N ALA A 56 -11.34 2.09 3.41
CA ALA A 56 -12.23 3.24 3.58
C ALA A 56 -12.27 4.12 2.31
N ALA A 57 -11.16 4.23 1.60
CA ALA A 57 -11.03 4.91 0.32
C ALA A 57 -11.69 4.17 -0.85
N GLY A 58 -12.13 2.92 -0.65
CA GLY A 58 -12.89 2.15 -1.62
C GLY A 58 -12.05 1.47 -2.71
N LEU A 59 -10.76 1.22 -2.45
CA LEU A 59 -9.93 0.44 -3.37
C LEU A 59 -10.57 -0.94 -3.61
N PRO A 60 -10.73 -1.36 -4.88
CA PRO A 60 -11.35 -2.65 -5.22
C PRO A 60 -10.50 -3.80 -4.67
N ARG A 61 -11.20 -4.86 -4.24
CA ARG A 61 -10.64 -6.03 -3.56
C ARG A 61 -9.77 -6.91 -4.45
#